data_AF-A0A6A6KKL0-F1
#
_entry.id   AF-A0A6A6KKL0-F1
#
_cell.length_a   1.000
_cell.length_b   1.000
_cell.length_c   1.000
_cell.angle_alpha   90.00
_cell.angle_beta   90.00
_cell.angle_gamma   90.00
#
_symmetry.space_group_name_H-M   'P 1'
#
loop_
_entity.id
_entity.type
_entity.pdbx_description
1 polymer ?
#
loop_
_entity_poly.entity_id
_entity_poly.type
_entity_poly.pdbx_seq_one_letter_code
_entity_poly.pdbx_strand_id
1 'polypeptide(L)'
;MEKISRLQTDKKVKIDFPHFSGIGPAEWPNRVAQVFKYNGTLEAEQVPLASFYLEGEANQWLQRTCKRDGSEITWQVFKKELISRTMQPSNLGGPKQSSVLEQI
;
A
#
# COMPACT_ATOMS: atom_id res chain seq x y z
N MET A 1 13.47 -26.17 44.95
CA MET A 1 12.89 -24.82 44.80
C MET A 1 12.88 -24.50 43.32
N GLU A 2 11.78 -24.85 42.65
CA GLU A 2 11.61 -24.71 41.21
C GLU A 2 11.46 -23.24 40.84
N LYS A 3 12.44 -22.69 40.13
CA LYS A 3 12.30 -21.37 39.51
C LYS A 3 11.30 -21.53 38.37
N ILE A 4 10.04 -21.21 38.63
CA ILE A 4 9.03 -21.06 37.59
C ILE A 4 9.47 -19.86 36.75
N SER A 5 10.18 -20.14 35.67
CA SER A 5 10.44 -19.22 34.57
C SER A 5 9.08 -18.77 34.07
N ARG A 6 8.62 -17.60 34.52
CA ARG A 6 7.48 -16.92 33.93
C ARG A 6 7.82 -16.67 32.47
N LEU A 7 7.35 -17.54 31.58
CA LEU A 7 7.15 -17.20 30.19
C LEU A 7 6.07 -16.11 30.21
N GLN A 8 6.50 -14.85 30.33
CA GLN A 8 5.67 -13.72 29.96
C GLN A 8 5.48 -13.84 28.45
N THR A 9 4.42 -14.55 28.04
CA THR A 9 3.94 -14.44 26.68
C THR A 9 3.40 -13.02 26.56
N ASP A 10 4.20 -12.10 26.02
CA ASP A 10 3.73 -10.80 25.56
C ASP A 10 2.65 -11.07 24.50
N LYS A 11 1.40 -11.19 24.96
CA LYS A 11 0.24 -11.36 24.09
C LYS A 11 0.01 -10.01 23.42
N LYS A 12 0.76 -9.74 22.35
CA LYS A 12 0.48 -8.62 21.45
C LYS A 12 -0.91 -8.82 20.86
N VAL A 13 -1.71 -7.75 20.86
CA VAL A 13 -3.00 -7.73 20.20
C VAL A 13 -2.75 -7.96 18.71
N LYS A 14 -3.40 -8.95 18.13
CA LYS A 14 -3.35 -9.16 16.69
C LYS A 14 -4.16 -8.04 16.03
N ILE A 15 -3.47 -7.12 15.37
CA ILE A 15 -4.09 -6.10 14.53
C ILE A 15 -4.11 -6.64 13.11
N ASP A 16 -5.30 -6.72 12.51
CA ASP A 16 -5.43 -7.12 11.12
C ASP A 16 -4.89 -6.04 10.19
N PHE A 17 -4.15 -6.45 9.17
CA PHE A 17 -3.64 -5.53 8.16
C PHE A 17 -4.78 -5.03 7.27
N PRO A 18 -4.92 -3.72 7.06
CA PRO A 18 -5.98 -3.17 6.24
C PRO A 18 -5.73 -3.47 4.76
N HIS A 19 -6.79 -3.76 3.99
CA HIS A 19 -6.72 -3.94 2.54
C HIS A 19 -6.94 -2.61 1.80
N PHE A 20 -6.27 -2.42 0.66
CA PHE A 20 -6.42 -1.24 -0.18
C PHE A 20 -7.19 -1.54 -1.46
N SER A 21 -8.44 -1.06 -1.54
CA SER A 21 -9.31 -1.20 -2.71
C SER A 21 -9.27 -0.01 -3.68
N GLY A 22 -8.44 1.01 -3.42
CA GLY A 22 -8.38 2.24 -4.22
C GLY A 22 -9.23 3.40 -3.69
N ILE A 23 -10.08 3.19 -2.67
CA ILE A 23 -10.92 4.22 -2.05
C ILE A 23 -10.29 4.73 -0.76
N GLY A 24 -10.36 6.04 -0.49
CA GLY A 24 -9.81 6.65 0.73
C GLY A 24 -8.27 6.62 0.82
N PRO A 25 -7.55 7.09 -0.21
CA PRO A 25 -6.10 6.87 -0.35
C PRO A 25 -5.22 7.54 0.69
N ALA A 26 -5.75 8.49 1.46
CA ALA A 26 -5.04 9.09 2.58
C ALA A 26 -5.21 8.27 3.88
N GLU A 27 -6.32 7.56 4.05
CA GLU A 27 -6.60 6.82 5.28
C GLU A 27 -5.81 5.52 5.38
N TRP A 28 -5.74 4.77 4.28
CA TRP A 28 -5.10 3.46 4.29
C TRP A 28 -3.60 3.54 4.66
N PRO A 29 -2.78 4.42 4.06
CA PRO A 29 -1.38 4.58 4.45
C PRO A 29 -1.18 4.95 5.92
N ASN A 30 -2.09 5.75 6.48
CA ASN A 30 -2.02 6.17 7.88
C ASN A 30 -2.32 5.00 8.82
N ARG A 31 -3.32 4.17 8.51
CA ARG A 31 -3.63 2.96 9.28
C ARG A 31 -2.49 1.94 9.21
N VAL A 32 -1.94 1.69 8.02
CA VAL A 32 -0.79 0.78 7.84
C VAL A 32 0.42 1.26 8.64
N ALA A 33 0.71 2.56 8.64
CA ALA A 33 1.82 3.13 9.42
C ALA A 33 1.65 2.91 10.94
N GLN A 34 0.42 2.95 11.45
CA GLN A 34 0.13 2.61 12.85
C GLN A 34 0.42 1.13 13.15
N VAL A 35 0.05 0.22 12.24
CA VAL A 35 0.35 -1.21 12.37
C VAL A 35 1.85 -1.48 12.38
N PHE A 36 2.61 -0.85 11.48
CA PHE A 36 4.08 -0.97 11.47
C PHE A 36 4.71 -0.49 12.78
N LYS A 37 4.26 0.67 13.29
CA LYS A 37 4.74 1.21 14.56
C LYS A 37 4.42 0.27 15.73
N TYR A 38 3.23 -0.32 15.75
CA TYR A 38 2.82 -1.26 16.79
C TYR A 38 3.62 -2.58 16.73
N ASN A 39 3.85 -3.09 15.53
CA ASN A 39 4.57 -4.35 15.33
C ASN A 39 6.09 -4.19 15.45
N GLY A 40 6.63 -2.97 15.30
CA GLY A 40 8.06 -2.72 15.22
C GLY A 40 8.64 -3.14 13.86
N THR A 41 7.87 -3.02 12.79
CA THR A 41 8.26 -3.42 11.42
C THR A 41 9.44 -2.57 10.92
N LEU A 42 10.51 -3.24 10.46
CA LEU A 42 11.69 -2.58 9.93
C LEU A 42 11.37 -1.88 8.61
N GLU A 43 12.05 -0.76 8.30
CA GLU A 43 11.73 0.05 7.12
C GLU A 43 11.83 -0.74 5.80
N ALA A 44 12.83 -1.63 5.68
CA ALA A 44 13.01 -2.52 4.53
C ALA A 44 11.85 -3.53 4.34
N GLU A 45 11.09 -3.83 5.40
CA GLU A 45 9.99 -4.79 5.37
C GLU A 45 8.63 -4.14 5.09
N GLN A 46 8.53 -2.81 5.24
CA GLN A 46 7.25 -2.09 5.18
C GLN A 46 6.58 -2.20 3.81
N VAL A 47 7.30 -1.86 2.73
CA VAL A 47 6.74 -1.91 1.37
C VAL A 47 6.46 -3.34 0.92
N PRO A 48 7.37 -4.33 1.11
CA PRO A 48 7.06 -5.74 0.84
C PRO A 48 5.81 -6.21 1.58
N LEU A 49 5.66 -5.91 2.86
CA LEU A 49 4.51 -6.34 3.65
C LEU A 49 3.21 -5.67 3.18
N ALA A 50 3.24 -4.36 2.92
CA ALA A 50 2.10 -3.62 2.40
C ALA A 50 1.64 -4.13 1.03
N SER A 51 2.57 -4.60 0.19
CA SER A 51 2.27 -5.06 -1.18
C SER A 51 1.26 -6.20 -1.24
N PHE A 52 1.25 -7.09 -0.23
CA PHE A 52 0.31 -8.21 -0.14
C PHE A 52 -1.15 -7.79 0.02
N TYR A 53 -1.38 -6.56 0.47
CA TYR A 53 -2.71 -6.02 0.77
C TYR A 53 -3.16 -4.97 -0.25
N LEU A 54 -2.43 -4.83 -1.36
CA LEU A 54 -2.82 -4.00 -2.48
C LEU A 54 -3.60 -4.81 -3.51
N GLU A 55 -4.69 -4.22 -4.00
CA GLU A 55 -5.50 -4.81 -5.06
C GLU A 55 -5.55 -3.91 -6.30
N GLY A 56 -6.01 -4.48 -7.41
CA GLY A 56 -6.28 -3.74 -8.65
C GLY A 56 -5.06 -2.96 -9.19
N GLU A 57 -5.32 -1.70 -9.57
CA GLU A 57 -4.34 -0.84 -10.23
C GLU A 57 -3.11 -0.52 -9.35
N ALA A 58 -3.31 -0.41 -8.03
CA ALA A 58 -2.24 -0.10 -7.09
C ALA A 58 -1.18 -1.21 -7.03
N ASN A 59 -1.61 -2.48 -7.01
CA ASN A 59 -0.71 -3.62 -7.03
C ASN A 59 0.05 -3.72 -8.36
N GLN A 60 -0.67 -3.57 -9.48
CA GLN A 60 -0.06 -3.60 -10.81
C GLN A 60 0.98 -2.49 -11.02
N TRP A 61 0.74 -1.32 -10.45
CA TRP A 61 1.72 -0.24 -10.46
C TRP A 61 2.97 -0.61 -9.67
N LEU A 62 2.82 -1.05 -8.41
CA LEU A 62 3.95 -1.38 -7.56
C LEU A 62 4.85 -2.45 -8.18
N GLN A 63 4.24 -3.49 -8.76
CA GLN A 63 4.95 -4.55 -9.48
C GLN A 63 5.73 -4.02 -10.68
N ARG A 64 5.18 -3.06 -11.45
CA ARG A 64 5.88 -2.45 -12.59
C ARG A 64 7.05 -1.58 -12.14
N THR A 65 6.88 -0.77 -11.10
CA THR A 65 7.95 0.10 -10.59
C THR A 65 9.08 -0.72 -9.99
N CYS A 66 8.78 -1.75 -9.19
CA CYS A 66 9.79 -2.64 -8.61
C CYS A 66 10.61 -3.38 -9.69
N LYS A 67 9.97 -3.82 -10.78
CA LYS A 67 10.64 -4.52 -11.88
C LYS A 67 11.46 -3.60 -12.78
N ARG A 68 11.05 -2.34 -12.94
CA ARG A 68 11.68 -1.40 -13.87
C ARG A 68 13.01 -0.85 -13.35
N ASP A 69 13.05 -0.50 -12.07
CA ASP A 69 14.15 0.30 -11.53
C ASP A 69 15.09 -0.52 -10.63
N GLY A 70 14.74 -1.78 -10.31
CA GLY A 70 15.48 -2.64 -9.36
C GLY A 70 15.70 -2.00 -7.99
N SER A 71 15.02 -0.88 -7.75
CA SER A 71 15.30 0.05 -6.66
C SER A 71 14.34 -0.24 -5.52
N GLU A 72 14.89 -0.31 -4.31
CA GLU A 72 14.11 -0.44 -3.10
C GLU A 72 13.28 0.85 -2.90
N ILE A 73 11.96 0.71 -2.95
CA ILE A 73 11.05 1.83 -2.72
C ILE A 73 10.89 1.98 -1.22
N THR A 74 11.31 3.12 -0.67
CA THR A 74 11.07 3.41 0.75
C THR A 74 9.59 3.66 1.00
N TRP A 75 9.14 3.45 2.23
CA TRP A 75 7.74 3.67 2.61
C TRP A 75 7.26 5.10 2.30
N GLN A 76 8.12 6.11 2.47
CA GLN A 76 7.75 7.50 2.17
C GLN A 76 7.47 7.73 0.68
N VAL A 77 8.32 7.19 -0.21
CA VAL A 77 8.12 7.28 -1.66
C VAL A 77 6.85 6.54 -2.05
N PHE A 78 6.67 5.32 -1.51
CA PHE A 78 5.49 4.51 -1.76
C PHE A 78 4.19 5.25 -1.43
N LYS A 79 4.06 5.84 -0.24
CA LYS A 79 2.87 6.61 0.16
C LYS A 79 2.58 7.77 -0.78
N LYS A 80 3.62 8.54 -1.12
CA LYS A 80 3.49 9.72 -1.98
C LYS A 80 2.96 9.33 -3.36
N GLU A 81 3.54 8.30 -3.96
CA GLU A 81 3.12 7.79 -5.27
C GLU A 81 1.72 7.18 -5.23
N LEU A 82 1.40 6.43 -4.18
CA LEU A 82 0.07 5.83 -4.00
C LEU A 82 -1.01 6.92 -3.96
N ILE A 83 -0.81 7.97 -3.17
CA ILE A 83 -1.74 9.11 -3.07
C ILE A 83 -1.82 9.86 -4.40
N SER A 84 -0.68 10.13 -5.06
CA SER A 84 -0.62 10.83 -6.34
C SER A 84 -1.44 10.15 -7.44
N ARG A 85 -1.47 8.82 -7.46
CA ARG A 85 -2.17 8.03 -8.49
C ARG A 85 -3.65 7.88 -8.22
N THR A 86 -4.02 7.76 -6.95
CA THR A 86 -5.39 7.50 -6.51
C THR A 86 -6.20 8.79 -6.31
N MET A 87 -5.53 9.93 -6.12
CA MET A 87 -6.14 11.26 -6.14
C MET A 87 -6.24 11.86 -7.55
N GLN A 88 -5.77 11.18 -8.60
CA GLN A 88 -6.02 11.62 -9.98
C GLN A 88 -7.47 11.27 -10.38
N PRO A 89 -8.31 12.27 -10.71
CA PRO A 89 -9.69 12.03 -11.09
C PRO A 89 -9.75 11.56 -12.55
N SER A 90 -9.43 10.29 -12.82
CA SER A 90 -9.63 9.68 -14.15
C SER A 90 -11.08 9.23 -14.39
N ASN A 91 -12.08 9.94 -13.82
CA ASN A 91 -13.50 9.83 -14.20
C ASN A 91 -14.32 11.09 -13.85
N LEU A 92 -13.77 12.30 -14.05
CA LEU A 92 -14.63 13.43 -14.37
C LEU A 92 -14.84 13.43 -15.88
N GLY A 93 -16.03 13.01 -16.31
CA GLY A 93 -16.42 12.79 -17.70
C GLY A 93 -16.06 13.95 -18.62
N GLY A 94 -14.97 13.79 -19.37
CA GLY A 94 -14.76 14.47 -20.65
C GLY A 94 -15.25 13.56 -21.77
N PRO A 95 -15.86 14.09 -22.84
CA PRO A 95 -16.37 13.25 -23.91
C PRO A 95 -15.20 12.44 -24.47
N LYS A 96 -15.43 11.13 -24.66
CA LYS A 96 -14.61 10.35 -25.59
C LYS A 96 -14.55 11.19 -26.85
N GLN A 97 -13.38 11.72 -27.20
CA GLN A 97 -13.20 12.29 -28.53
C GLN A 97 -13.43 11.11 -29.47
N SER A 98 -14.67 11.06 -29.93
CA SER A 98 -15.08 10.35 -31.10
C SER A 98 -14.11 10.82 -32.17
N SER A 99 -13.12 9.98 -32.49
CA SER A 99 -12.41 10.09 -33.75
C SER A 99 -13.43 9.66 -34.82
N VAL A 100 -14.37 10.57 -35.10
CA VAL A 100 -14.98 10.67 -36.41
C VAL A 100 -13.85 11.28 -37.24
N LEU A 101 -13.10 10.47 -37.99
CA LEU A 101 -12.35 10.84 -39.20
C LEU A 101 -11.57 9.60 -39.67
N GLU A 102 -12.28 8.55 -40.07
CA GLU A 102 -11.76 7.55 -41.04
C GLU A 102 -12.89 7.06 -41.96
N GLN A 103 -13.76 7.97 -42.39
CA GLN A 103 -14.58 7.74 -43.57
C GLN A 103 -14.90 9.08 -44.23
N ILE A 104 -14.09 9.43 -45.22
CA ILE A 104 -14.38 10.05 -46.54
C ILE A 104 -13.06 10.59 -47.08
#